data_AF-A0A5S9WNT4-F1
#
_entry.id   AF-A0A5S9WNT4-F1
#
_cell.length_a   1.000
_cell.length_b   1.000
_cell.length_c   1.000
_cell.angle_alpha   90.00
_cell.angle_beta   90.00
_cell.angle_gamma   90.00
#
_symmetry.space_group_name_H-M   'P 1'
#
loop_
_entity.id
_entity.type
_entity.pdbx_description
1 polymer ?
#
loop_
_entity_poly.entity_id
_entity_poly.type
_entity_poly.pdbx_seq_one_letter_code
_entity_poly.pdbx_strand_id
1 'polypeptide(L)'
;MLPCQILSAPSPQRNDLSSSVSFSGWRLANMKFKRWARKMSALHEPIWRKAGIFEAVNASTYKIHKNTEFLVLLRNGLPTPKPSFSLGVKLQ
;
A
#
# COMPACT_ATOMS: atom_id res chain seq x y z
N MET A 1 49.77 -9.56 8.55
CA MET A 1 48.32 -9.70 8.74
C MET A 1 47.75 -8.30 8.96
N LEU A 2 46.93 -7.78 8.05
CA LEU A 2 46.34 -6.44 8.15
C LEU A 2 44.83 -6.59 8.43
N PRO A 3 44.23 -5.80 9.33
CA PRO A 3 42.82 -5.93 9.66
C PRO A 3 41.95 -5.32 8.55
N CYS A 4 40.92 -6.07 8.14
CA CYS A 4 39.87 -5.59 7.24
C CYS A 4 39.04 -4.54 7.97
N GLN A 5 39.31 -3.26 7.72
CA GLN A 5 38.42 -2.18 8.11
C GLN A 5 37.20 -2.24 7.20
N ILE A 6 36.07 -2.65 7.77
CA ILE A 6 34.76 -2.62 7.11
C ILE A 6 34.48 -1.16 6.78
N LEU A 7 34.55 -0.81 5.49
CA LEU A 7 34.05 0.45 4.97
C LEU A 7 32.54 0.46 5.17
N SER A 8 32.08 0.92 6.34
CA SER A 8 30.69 1.28 6.54
C SER A 8 30.36 2.37 5.53
N ALA A 9 29.57 2.02 4.52
CA ALA A 9 29.05 2.97 3.55
C ALA A 9 28.35 4.12 4.30
N PRO A 10 28.56 5.39 3.90
CA PRO A 10 27.85 6.49 4.51
C PRO A 10 26.35 6.25 4.36
N SER A 11 25.66 6.16 5.51
CA SER A 11 24.20 6.13 5.56
C SER A 11 23.69 7.34 4.77
N PRO A 12 22.87 7.15 3.73
CA PRO A 12 22.34 8.28 2.99
C PRO A 12 21.53 9.10 3.98
N GLN A 13 22.01 10.30 4.28
CA GLN A 13 21.28 11.30 5.05
C GLN A 13 19.91 11.41 4.41
N ARG A 14 18.89 10.97 5.16
CA ARG A 14 17.48 11.11 4.82
C ARG A 14 17.16 12.60 4.87
N ASN A 15 17.63 13.33 3.87
CA ASN A 15 17.18 14.68 3.60
C ASN A 15 15.70 14.59 3.26
N ASP A 16 14.91 15.47 3.86
CA ASP A 16 13.46 15.51 3.87
C ASP A 16 12.84 15.44 2.47
N LEU A 17 12.72 14.22 1.94
CA LEU A 17 11.87 13.96 0.81
C LEU A 17 10.44 13.95 1.34
N SER A 18 9.84 15.15 1.45
CA SER A 18 8.40 15.30 1.23
C SER A 18 8.12 14.99 -0.24
N SER A 19 8.44 13.77 -0.66
CA SER A 19 8.13 13.24 -1.96
C SER A 19 6.62 13.08 -1.99
N SER A 20 5.94 14.00 -2.69
CA SER A 20 4.56 13.80 -3.10
C SER A 20 4.51 12.57 -3.99
N VAL A 21 4.28 11.41 -3.39
CA VAL A 21 4.14 10.14 -4.12
C VAL A 21 2.79 10.17 -4.82
N SER A 22 2.80 10.45 -6.12
CA SER A 22 1.60 10.37 -6.95
C SER A 22 1.36 8.92 -7.37
N PHE A 23 0.34 8.28 -6.79
CA PHE A 23 -0.07 6.94 -7.19
C PHE A 23 -0.95 7.01 -8.44
N SER A 24 -0.31 7.02 -9.62
CA SER A 24 -0.97 7.02 -10.94
C SER A 24 -1.57 5.66 -11.35
N GLY A 25 -1.69 4.72 -10.40
CA GLY A 25 -2.17 3.35 -10.60
C GLY A 25 -3.67 3.12 -10.34
N TRP A 26 -4.37 4.05 -9.70
CA TRP A 26 -5.84 3.97 -9.52
C TRP A 26 -6.60 4.40 -10.77
N ARG A 27 -6.25 3.82 -11.92
CA ARG A 27 -6.96 4.09 -13.16
C ARG A 27 -8.31 3.37 -13.13
N LEU A 28 -9.38 4.11 -13.40
CA LEU A 28 -10.70 3.53 -13.58
C LEU A 28 -10.70 2.65 -14.81
N ALA A 29 -11.29 1.46 -14.69
CA ALA A 29 -11.59 0.63 -15.84
C ALA A 29 -12.36 1.45 -16.89
N ASN A 30 -11.78 1.54 -18.10
CA ASN A 30 -12.41 2.22 -19.22
C ASN A 30 -13.76 1.55 -19.54
N MET A 31 -14.76 2.33 -19.97
CA MET A 31 -16.09 1.80 -20.31
C MET A 31 -16.04 0.71 -21.40
N LYS A 32 -15.11 0.81 -22.35
CA LYS A 32 -14.88 -0.23 -23.37
C LYS A 32 -14.42 -1.54 -22.71
N PHE A 33 -13.49 -1.46 -21.76
CA PHE A 33 -13.02 -2.61 -21.01
C PHE A 33 -14.14 -3.23 -20.15
N LYS A 34 -14.92 -2.41 -19.43
CA LYS A 34 -16.06 -2.91 -18.65
C LYS A 34 -17.08 -3.66 -19.50
N ARG A 35 -17.39 -3.12 -20.69
CA ARG A 35 -18.31 -3.77 -21.63
C ARG A 35 -17.75 -5.08 -22.15
N TRP A 36 -16.46 -5.11 -22.50
CA TRP A 36 -15.77 -6.32 -22.91
C TRP A 36 -15.79 -7.37 -21.80
N ALA A 37 -15.39 -7.01 -20.58
CA ALA A 37 -15.33 -7.90 -19.43
C ALA A 37 -16.69 -8.53 -19.15
N ARG A 38 -17.77 -7.74 -19.16
CA ARG A 38 -19.15 -8.24 -18.96
C ARG A 38 -19.61 -9.19 -20.06
N LYS A 39 -19.26 -8.91 -21.32
CA LYS A 39 -19.62 -9.80 -22.45
C LYS A 39 -18.85 -11.12 -22.35
N MET A 40 -17.55 -11.03 -22.08
CA MET A 40 -16.69 -12.21 -22.03
C MET A 40 -16.96 -13.08 -20.79
N SER A 41 -17.26 -12.46 -19.64
CA SER A 41 -17.61 -13.20 -18.43
C SER A 41 -18.87 -14.03 -18.64
N ALA A 42 -19.88 -13.51 -19.34
CA ALA A 42 -21.11 -14.26 -19.65
C ALA A 42 -20.89 -15.41 -20.63
N LEU A 43 -20.00 -15.25 -21.62
CA LEU A 43 -19.76 -16.27 -22.64
C LEU A 43 -18.78 -17.36 -22.20
N HIS A 44 -17.81 -17.02 -21.35
CA HIS A 44 -16.68 -17.89 -21.02
C HIS A 44 -16.55 -18.16 -19.52
N GLU A 45 -17.62 -17.93 -18.73
CA GLU A 45 -17.62 -18.16 -17.29
C GLU A 45 -16.97 -19.50 -16.87
N PRO A 46 -17.32 -20.67 -17.47
CA PRO A 46 -16.78 -21.94 -17.01
C PRO A 46 -15.27 -22.04 -17.25
N ILE A 47 -14.79 -21.52 -18.38
CA ILE A 47 -13.38 -21.53 -18.76
C ILE A 47 -12.60 -20.57 -17.87
N TRP A 48 -13.15 -19.38 -17.62
CA TRP A 48 -12.52 -18.36 -16.79
C TRP A 48 -12.45 -18.76 -15.32
N ARG A 49 -13.48 -19.43 -14.80
CA ARG A 49 -13.45 -20.03 -13.46
C ARG A 49 -12.44 -21.16 -13.37
N LYS A 50 -12.39 -22.05 -14.37
CA LYS A 50 -11.38 -23.12 -14.43
C LYS A 50 -9.95 -22.57 -14.49
N ALA A 51 -9.75 -21.44 -15.17
CA ALA A 51 -8.47 -20.74 -15.25
C ALA A 51 -8.17 -19.85 -14.03
N GLY A 52 -9.11 -19.67 -13.11
CA GLY A 52 -8.94 -18.84 -11.91
C GLY A 52 -8.85 -17.33 -12.18
N ILE A 53 -9.30 -16.86 -13.35
CA ILE A 53 -9.20 -15.45 -13.76
C ILE A 53 -10.51 -14.68 -13.60
N PHE A 54 -11.63 -15.37 -13.41
CA PHE A 54 -12.96 -14.77 -13.45
C PHE A 54 -13.10 -13.62 -12.44
N GLU A 55 -12.71 -13.87 -11.19
CA GLU A 55 -12.81 -12.96 -10.06
C GLU A 55 -11.83 -11.80 -10.22
N ALA A 56 -10.61 -12.06 -10.69
CA ALA A 56 -9.60 -11.03 -10.93
C ALA A 56 -10.05 -10.04 -12.01
N VAL A 57 -10.55 -10.56 -13.14
CA VAL A 57 -11.09 -9.71 -14.22
C VAL A 57 -12.31 -8.94 -13.73
N ASN A 58 -13.23 -9.59 -13.01
CA ASN A 58 -14.43 -8.91 -12.52
C ASN A 58 -14.09 -7.82 -11.49
N ALA A 59 -13.18 -8.10 -10.55
CA ALA A 59 -12.67 -7.15 -9.57
C ALA A 59 -12.03 -5.92 -10.23
N SER A 60 -11.30 -6.12 -11.34
CA SER A 60 -10.68 -5.02 -12.08
C SER A 60 -11.67 -4.03 -12.71
N THR A 61 -12.96 -4.40 -12.83
CA THR A 61 -14.00 -3.50 -13.36
C THR A 61 -14.57 -2.53 -12.32
N TYR A 62 -14.37 -2.83 -11.03
CA TYR A 62 -14.88 -2.00 -9.94
C TYR A 62 -13.98 -0.81 -9.67
N LYS A 63 -14.62 0.28 -9.20
CA LYS A 63 -13.89 1.45 -8.71
C LYS A 63 -13.53 1.21 -7.25
N ILE A 64 -12.24 1.02 -6.98
CA ILE A 64 -11.72 1.06 -5.61
C ILE A 64 -11.72 2.53 -5.19
N HIS A 65 -12.59 2.88 -4.26
CA HIS A 65 -12.64 4.23 -3.70
C HIS A 65 -11.51 4.38 -2.68
N LYS A 66 -10.70 5.43 -2.81
CA LYS A 66 -9.76 5.80 -1.77
C LYS A 66 -10.55 6.37 -0.61
N ASN A 67 -10.48 5.72 0.55
CA ASN A 67 -10.87 6.37 1.78
C ASN A 67 -9.66 7.20 2.25
N THR A 68 -9.61 8.46 1.83
CA THR A 68 -8.49 9.37 2.12
C THR A 68 -8.25 9.51 3.62
N GLU A 69 -9.32 9.49 4.42
CA GLU A 69 -9.27 9.56 5.89
C GLU A 69 -8.49 8.37 6.48
N PHE A 70 -8.75 7.16 6.01
CA PHE A 70 -8.01 5.97 6.44
C PHE A 70 -6.53 6.02 6.05
N LEU A 71 -6.22 6.56 4.87
CA LEU A 71 -4.84 6.70 4.43
C LEU A 71 -4.08 7.73 5.27
N VAL A 72 -4.74 8.81 5.69
CA VAL A 72 -4.20 9.81 6.61
C VAL A 72 -3.96 9.20 7.99
N LEU A 73 -4.90 8.40 8.51
CA LEU A 73 -4.74 7.70 9.78
C LEU A 73 -3.58 6.69 9.78
N LEU A 74 -3.46 5.89 8.71
CA LEU A 74 -2.34 4.96 8.54
C LEU A 74 -0.99 5.70 8.41
N ARG A 75 -0.97 6.83 7.68
CA ARG A 75 0.23 7.64 7.49
C ARG A 75 0.69 8.31 8.78
N ASN A 76 -0.24 8.85 9.55
CA ASN A 76 0.08 9.63 10.75
C ASN A 76 0.38 8.74 11.96
N GLY A 77 0.20 7.42 11.82
CA GLY A 77 0.28 6.48 12.92
C GLY A 77 -0.95 6.61 13.83
N LEU A 78 -1.44 5.47 14.32
CA LEU A 78 -2.39 5.45 15.43
C LEU A 78 -1.81 6.33 16.56
N PRO A 79 -2.54 7.29 17.14
CA PRO A 79 -2.05 8.02 18.30
C PRO A 79 -1.87 7.00 19.42
N THR A 80 -0.63 6.53 19.62
CA THR A 80 -0.31 5.67 20.74
C THR A 80 -0.51 6.53 21.99
N PRO A 81 -1.38 6.15 22.93
CA PRO A 81 -1.40 6.81 24.22
C PRO A 81 0.00 6.64 24.81
N LYS A 82 0.71 7.75 25.03
CA LYS A 82 2.00 7.74 25.72
C LYS A 82 1.76 7.18 27.12
N PRO A 83 2.34 6.03 27.50
CA PRO A 83 2.25 5.60 28.88
C PRO A 83 3.16 6.51 29.71
N SER A 84 2.57 7.49 30.38
CA SER A 84 3.21 8.28 31.43
C SER A 84 3.35 7.41 32.68
N PHE A 85 4.39 6.56 32.72
CA PHE A 85 4.86 5.99 33.97
C PHE A 85 5.84 6.98 34.61
N SER A 86 5.31 7.84 35.48
CA SER A 86 6.13 8.62 36.40
C SER A 86 6.70 7.69 37.47
N LEU A 87 7.90 7.13 37.25
CA LEU A 87 8.67 6.52 38.33
C LEU A 87 9.36 7.64 39.12
N GLY A 88 8.66 8.14 40.14
CA GLY A 88 9.26 9.00 41.15
C GLY A 88 10.20 8.18 42.02
N VAL A 89 11.47 8.08 41.63
CA VAL A 89 12.53 7.63 42.54
C VAL A 89 12.83 8.80 43.47
N LYS A 90 12.34 8.72 44.71
CA LYS A 90 12.72 9.65 45.77
C LYS A 90 14.03 9.15 46.38
N LEU A 91 15.11 9.88 46.11
CA LEU A 91 16.38 9.75 46.80
C LEU A 91 16.49 10.90 47.82
N GLN A 92 16.93 10.52 49.03
CA GLN A 92 17.13 11.28 50.28
C GLN A 92 15.88 11.51 51.14
#